data_AF-A0A3P1TY25-F1
#
_entry.id   AF-A0A3P1TY25-F1
#
_cell.length_a   1.000
_cell.length_b   1.000
_cell.length_c   1.000
_cell.angle_alpha   90.00
_cell.angle_beta   90.00
_cell.angle_gamma   90.00
#
_symmetry.space_group_name_H-M   'P 1'
#
loop_
_entity.id
_entity.type
_entity.pdbx_description
1 polymer ?
#
loop_
_entity_poly.entity_id
_entity_poly.type
_entity_poly.pdbx_seq_one_letter_code
_entity_poly.pdbx_strand_id
1 'polypeptide(L)'
;EAFPATMELCALAFIFALLIGIPAGIIAGVWRNKPADTFISHLALLGFSVPVFGLALLLTLFFSLKLGWLPVSGRIDLLYNLQPITGIAVVDAWLSDSPYRQQMIINVLQHLILPVTTLAIAPTTEV
;
A
#
# COMPACT_ATOMS: atom_id res chain seq x y z
N GLU A 1 7.76 8.99 18.24
CA GLU A 1 6.44 9.23 17.59
C GLU A 1 6.30 8.57 16.21
N ALA A 2 7.34 8.54 15.37
CA ALA A 2 7.25 7.93 14.03
C ALA A 2 7.47 6.41 13.97
N PHE A 3 8.15 5.81 14.95
CA PHE A 3 8.53 4.39 14.92
C PHE A 3 7.32 3.42 14.80
N PRO A 4 6.24 3.57 15.59
CA PRO A 4 5.07 2.70 15.46
C PRO A 4 4.40 2.81 14.07
N ALA A 5 4.33 4.01 13.51
CA ALA A 5 3.75 4.26 12.20
C ALA A 5 4.59 3.65 11.06
N THR A 6 5.92 3.71 11.17
CA THR A 6 6.80 3.04 10.19
C THR A 6 6.69 1.52 10.27
N MET A 7 6.54 0.96 11.47
CA MET A 7 6.34 -0.48 11.64
C MET A 7 5.02 -0.95 11.04
N GLU A 8 3.93 -0.20 11.26
CA GLU A 8 2.62 -0.46 10.65
C GLU A 8 2.72 -0.49 9.13
N LEU A 9 3.32 0.54 8.53
CA LEU A 9 3.51 0.64 7.08
C LEU A 9 4.35 -0.51 6.53
N CYS A 10 5.52 -0.78 7.12
CA CYS A 10 6.40 -1.85 6.66
C CYS A 10 5.75 -3.23 6.81
N ALA A 11 5.05 -3.49 7.92
CA ALA A 11 4.38 -4.77 8.15
C ALA A 11 3.26 -5.01 7.13
N LEU A 12 2.43 -3.99 6.88
CA LEU A 12 1.36 -4.08 5.87
C LEU A 12 1.92 -4.27 4.47
N ALA A 13 2.97 -3.53 4.09
CA ALA A 13 3.63 -3.67 2.80
C ALA A 13 4.24 -5.06 2.62
N PHE A 14 4.88 -5.59 3.66
CA PHE A 14 5.48 -6.93 3.62
C PHE A 14 4.42 -8.03 3.50
N ILE A 15 3.33 -7.96 4.28
CA ILE A 15 2.21 -8.91 4.17
C ILE A 15 1.60 -8.86 2.78
N PHE A 16 1.37 -7.66 2.24
CA PHE A 16 0.82 -7.48 0.89
C PHE A 16 1.76 -8.04 -0.18
N ALA A 17 3.07 -7.80 -0.04
CA ALA A 17 4.09 -8.33 -0.94
C ALA A 17 4.14 -9.86 -0.91
N LEU A 18 4.04 -10.50 0.26
CA LEU A 18 3.99 -11.96 0.35
C LEU A 18 2.72 -12.53 -0.28
N LEU A 19 1.57 -11.90 -0.02
CA LEU A 19 0.27 -12.35 -0.54
C LEU A 19 0.19 -12.27 -2.06
N ILE A 20 0.90 -11.35 -2.70
CA ILE A 20 0.86 -11.17 -4.16
C ILE A 20 2.09 -11.80 -4.82
N GLY A 21 3.28 -11.56 -4.28
CA GLY A 21 4.56 -12.03 -4.82
C GLY A 21 4.68 -13.54 -4.81
N ILE A 22 4.31 -14.22 -3.73
CA ILE A 22 4.41 -15.69 -3.67
C ILE A 22 3.50 -16.35 -4.71
N PRO A 23 2.19 -16.04 -4.80
CA PRO A 23 1.35 -16.62 -5.85
C PRO A 23 1.79 -16.25 -7.26
N ALA A 24 2.22 -15.00 -7.49
CA ALA A 24 2.72 -14.57 -8.79
C ALA A 24 3.97 -15.35 -9.21
N GLY A 25 4.94 -15.53 -8.31
CA GLY A 25 6.15 -16.32 -8.54
C GLY A 25 5.85 -17.80 -8.78
N ILE A 26 4.94 -18.40 -8.01
CA ILE A 26 4.49 -19.77 -8.22
C ILE A 26 3.84 -19.92 -9.60
N ILE A 27 2.94 -19.01 -9.99
CA ILE A 27 2.26 -19.07 -11.30
C ILE A 27 3.27 -18.91 -12.44
N ALA A 28 4.21 -17.97 -12.35
CA ALA A 28 5.27 -17.80 -13.34
C ALA A 28 6.14 -19.07 -13.47
N GLY A 29 6.51 -19.68 -12.35
CA GLY A 29 7.29 -20.93 -12.32
C GLY A 29 6.54 -22.15 -12.88
N VAL A 30 5.26 -22.31 -12.51
CA VAL A 30 4.43 -23.46 -12.94
C VAL A 30 3.98 -23.33 -14.40
N TRP A 31 3.75 -22.12 -14.88
CA TRP A 31 3.31 -21.83 -16.27
C TRP A 31 4.41 -21.23 -17.13
N ARG A 32 5.65 -21.68 -16.92
CA ARG A 32 6.82 -21.26 -17.69
C ARG A 32 6.57 -21.31 -19.20
N ASN A 33 6.91 -20.24 -19.93
CA ASN A 33 6.67 -20.04 -21.37
C ASN A 33 5.18 -19.92 -21.79
N LYS A 34 4.24 -19.73 -20.87
CA LYS A 34 2.85 -19.37 -21.20
C LYS A 34 2.66 -17.86 -21.13
N PRO A 35 1.60 -17.29 -21.76
CA PRO A 35 1.33 -15.85 -21.71
C PRO A 35 1.24 -15.28 -20.29
N ALA A 36 0.83 -16.10 -19.31
CA ALA A 36 0.79 -15.69 -17.91
C ALA A 36 2.19 -15.43 -17.32
N ASP A 37 3.17 -16.29 -17.62
CA ASP A 37 4.57 -16.12 -17.21
C ASP A 37 5.19 -14.87 -17.86
N THR A 38 4.95 -14.69 -19.17
CA THR A 38 5.38 -13.49 -19.90
C THR A 38 4.78 -12.20 -19.31
N PHE A 39 3.48 -12.21 -18.98
CA PHE A 39 2.82 -11.04 -18.37
C PHE A 39 3.40 -10.70 -16.99
N ILE A 40 3.56 -11.69 -16.12
CA ILE A 40 4.13 -11.50 -14.77
C ILE A 40 5.57 -11.00 -14.85
N SER A 41 6.38 -11.59 -15.74
CA SER A 41 7.77 -11.19 -15.96
C SER A 41 7.89 -9.75 -16.48
N HIS A 42 7.06 -9.34 -17.44
CA HIS A 42 7.05 -7.95 -17.90
C HIS A 42 6.63 -6.97 -16.80
N LEU A 43 5.63 -7.33 -16.00
CA LEU A 43 5.15 -6.49 -14.91
C LEU A 43 6.22 -6.33 -13.81
N ALA A 44 6.94 -7.41 -13.47
CA ALA A 44 8.07 -7.37 -12.56
C ALA A 44 9.21 -6.49 -13.09
N LEU A 45 9.56 -6.62 -14.37
CA LEU A 45 10.58 -5.79 -15.02
C LEU A 45 10.21 -4.30 -15.02
N LEU A 46 8.95 -3.96 -15.26
CA LEU A 46 8.47 -2.58 -15.18
C LEU A 46 8.56 -2.02 -13.76
N GLY A 47 8.15 -2.82 -12.76
CA GLY A 47 8.25 -2.45 -11.34
C GLY A 47 9.70 -2.24 -10.89
N PHE A 48 10.62 -3.06 -11.38
CA PHE A 48 12.05 -2.97 -11.06
C PHE A 48 12.77 -1.82 -11.78
N SER A 49 12.37 -1.51 -13.02
CA SER A 49 13.04 -0.48 -13.84
C SER A 49 12.71 0.96 -13.42
N VAL A 50 11.54 1.17 -12.79
CA VAL A 50 11.09 2.50 -12.35
C VAL A 50 11.56 2.73 -10.91
N PRO A 51 12.20 3.86 -10.60
CA PRO A 51 12.57 4.16 -9.21
C PRO A 51 11.31 4.26 -8.34
N VAL A 52 11.36 3.66 -7.15
CA VAL A 52 10.23 3.58 -6.21
C VAL A 52 9.56 4.94 -5.97
N PHE A 53 10.35 6.01 -5.84
CA PHE A 53 9.84 7.37 -5.72
C PHE A 53 9.04 7.84 -6.95
N GLY A 54 9.54 7.57 -8.16
CA GLY A 54 8.84 7.92 -9.40
C GLY A 54 7.54 7.14 -9.55
N LEU A 55 7.55 5.87 -9.16
CA LEU A 55 6.36 5.03 -9.13
C LEU A 55 5.33 5.53 -8.11
N ALA A 56 5.76 5.96 -6.92
CA ALA A 56 4.90 6.57 -5.92
C ALA A 56 4.21 7.83 -6.47
N LEU A 57 4.98 8.71 -7.12
CA LEU A 57 4.44 9.93 -7.74
C LEU A 57 3.43 9.62 -8.85
N LEU A 58 3.73 8.63 -9.70
CA LEU A 58 2.82 8.21 -10.77
C LEU A 58 1.51 7.62 -10.21
N LEU A 59 1.60 6.78 -9.18
CA LEU A 59 0.44 6.22 -8.50
C LEU A 59 -0.41 7.32 -7.87
N THR A 60 0.21 8.27 -7.15
CA THR A 60 -0.52 9.39 -6.55
C THR A 60 -1.16 10.27 -7.64
N LEU A 61 -0.44 10.61 -8.71
CA LEU A 61 -0.99 11.41 -9.81
C LEU A 61 -2.19 10.71 -10.48
N PHE A 62 -2.09 9.41 -10.71
CA PHE A 62 -3.12 8.67 -11.41
C PHE A 62 -4.35 8.39 -10.51
N PHE A 63 -4.15 7.79 -9.36
CA PHE A 63 -5.25 7.37 -8.49
C PHE A 63 -5.85 8.50 -7.67
N SER A 64 -5.03 9.48 -7.28
CA SER A 64 -5.51 10.61 -6.50
C SER A 64 -5.96 11.76 -7.38
N LEU A 65 -5.12 12.25 -8.29
CA LEU A 65 -5.43 13.48 -9.04
C LEU A 65 -6.29 13.25 -10.29
N LYS A 66 -6.09 12.14 -11.02
CA LYS A 66 -6.91 11.83 -12.21
C LYS A 66 -8.20 11.12 -11.84
N LEU A 67 -8.14 10.07 -11.01
CA LEU A 67 -9.31 9.27 -10.64
C LEU A 67 -10.09 9.85 -9.45
N GLY A 68 -9.44 10.58 -8.54
CA GLY A 68 -10.09 11.09 -7.32
C GLY A 68 -10.53 9.99 -6.34
N TRP A 69 -9.97 8.77 -6.45
CA TRP A 69 -10.39 7.64 -5.61
C TRP A 69 -9.67 7.58 -4.27
N LEU A 70 -8.40 8.01 -4.26
CA LEU A 70 -7.53 7.90 -3.09
C LEU A 70 -7.03 9.30 -2.69
N PRO A 71 -6.77 9.53 -1.40
CA PRO A 71 -6.25 10.80 -0.91
C PRO A 71 -4.81 11.03 -1.38
N VAL A 72 -4.43 12.29 -1.56
CA VAL A 72 -3.11 12.66 -2.11
C VAL A 72 -2.01 12.43 -1.07
N SER A 73 -2.29 12.77 0.18
CA SER A 73 -1.32 12.74 1.28
C SER A 73 -2.04 12.92 2.63
N GLY A 74 -1.33 12.61 3.72
CA GLY A 74 -1.85 12.67 5.09
C GLY A 74 -2.02 11.29 5.70
N ARG A 75 -2.20 11.24 7.03
CA ARG A 75 -2.51 10.00 7.76
C ARG A 75 -4.00 9.73 7.87
N ILE A 76 -4.77 10.81 7.89
CA ILE A 76 -6.23 10.84 7.95
C ILE A 76 -6.69 12.19 7.40
N ASP A 77 -7.92 12.25 6.91
CA ASP A 77 -8.56 13.49 6.47
C ASP A 77 -8.66 14.50 7.62
N LEU A 78 -8.53 15.78 7.32
CA LEU A 78 -8.57 16.88 8.29
C LEU A 78 -9.93 17.01 8.98
N LEU A 79 -10.96 16.40 8.40
CA LEU A 79 -12.31 16.32 8.97
C LEU A 79 -12.37 15.44 10.24
N TYR A 80 -11.39 14.55 10.43
CA TYR A 80 -11.36 13.62 11.56
C TYR A 80 -10.20 13.96 12.51
N ASN A 81 -10.53 14.19 13.78
CA ASN A 81 -9.52 14.43 14.79
C ASN A 81 -9.06 13.10 15.42
N LEU A 82 -7.98 12.53 14.87
CA LEU A 82 -7.38 11.30 15.38
C LEU A 82 -6.39 11.62 16.49
N GLN A 83 -6.67 11.20 17.72
CA GLN A 83 -5.71 11.29 18.82
C GLN A 83 -4.79 10.07 18.82
N PRO A 84 -3.47 10.25 18.66
CA PRO A 84 -2.53 9.12 18.67
C PRO A 84 -2.31 8.62 20.11
N ILE A 85 -2.80 7.43 20.42
CA ILE A 85 -2.60 6.77 21.72
C ILE A 85 -1.43 5.79 21.63
N THR A 86 -1.45 4.93 20.60
CA THR A 86 -0.45 3.90 20.33
C THR A 86 0.55 4.32 19.26
N GLY A 87 0.18 5.29 18.41
CA GLY A 87 0.97 5.77 17.28
C GLY A 87 0.73 4.98 15.98
N ILE A 88 -0.03 3.88 16.04
CA ILE A 88 -0.49 3.07 14.91
C ILE A 88 -1.85 3.62 14.46
N ALA A 89 -1.94 4.13 13.23
CA ALA A 89 -3.11 4.89 12.79
C ALA A 89 -4.38 4.03 12.76
N VAL A 90 -4.28 2.78 12.30
CA VAL A 90 -5.44 1.86 12.23
C VAL A 90 -5.95 1.51 13.62
N VAL A 91 -5.04 1.27 14.58
CA VAL A 91 -5.39 0.92 15.96
C VAL A 91 -5.95 2.12 16.70
N ASP A 92 -5.35 3.30 16.53
CA ASP A 92 -5.83 4.54 17.14
C ASP A 92 -7.22 4.92 16.58
N ALA A 93 -7.46 4.68 15.29
CA ALA A 93 -8.80 4.88 14.70
C ALA A 93 -9.82 3.89 15.25
N TRP A 94 -9.41 2.66 15.54
CA TRP A 94 -10.27 1.63 16.15
C TRP A 94 -10.60 1.90 17.62
N LEU A 95 -9.65 2.44 18.37
CA LEU A 95 -9.81 2.77 19.79
C LEU A 95 -10.48 4.14 20.01
N SER A 96 -10.73 4.90 18.94
CA SER A 96 -11.38 6.20 19.04
C SER A 96 -12.85 6.07 19.46
N ASP A 97 -13.25 6.85 20.48
CA ASP A 97 -14.64 6.92 20.99
C ASP A 97 -15.59 7.75 20.10
N SER A 98 -15.16 8.17 18.91
CA SER A 98 -15.98 8.99 18.01
C SER A 98 -17.14 8.20 17.39
N PRO A 99 -18.33 8.82 17.23
CA PRO A 99 -19.47 8.19 16.55
C PRO A 99 -19.18 7.83 15.09
N TYR A 100 -18.17 8.44 14.46
CA TYR A 100 -17.75 8.18 13.08
C TYR A 100 -16.57 7.21 12.96
N ARG A 101 -16.33 6.38 13.98
CA ARG A 101 -15.21 5.41 14.04
C ARG A 101 -15.02 4.60 12.75
N GLN A 102 -16.10 4.04 12.23
CA GLN A 102 -16.02 3.19 11.03
C GLN A 102 -15.50 3.96 9.81
N GLN A 103 -15.91 5.22 9.67
CA GLN A 103 -15.49 6.08 8.57
C GLN A 103 -14.03 6.49 8.72
N MET A 104 -13.57 6.73 9.96
CA MET A 104 -12.15 6.99 10.23
C MET A 104 -11.26 5.81 9.87
N ILE A 105 -11.64 4.58 10.21
CA ILE A 105 -10.86 3.38 9.86
C ILE A 105 -10.72 3.26 8.34
N ILE A 106 -11.85 3.39 7.61
CA ILE A 106 -11.85 3.33 6.15
C ILE A 106 -10.96 4.45 5.57
N ASN A 107 -11.06 5.65 6.12
CA ASN A 107 -10.27 6.78 5.69
C ASN A 107 -8.76 6.56 5.92
N VAL A 108 -8.37 6.07 7.10
CA VAL A 108 -6.99 5.69 7.40
C VAL A 108 -6.50 4.62 6.42
N LEU A 109 -7.29 3.58 6.16
CA LEU A 109 -6.94 2.55 5.19
C LEU A 109 -6.74 3.15 3.78
N GLN A 110 -7.61 4.06 3.33
CA GLN A 110 -7.46 4.73 2.04
C GLN A 110 -6.17 5.54 1.94
N HIS A 111 -5.75 6.19 3.03
CA HIS A 111 -4.46 6.90 3.11
C HIS A 111 -3.26 5.95 3.12
N LEU A 112 -3.43 4.72 3.59
CA LEU A 112 -2.37 3.71 3.63
C LEU A 112 -2.21 2.94 2.31
N ILE A 113 -3.25 2.86 1.45
CA ILE A 113 -3.19 2.07 0.21
C ILE A 113 -2.02 2.48 -0.68
N LEU A 114 -1.92 3.77 -1.07
CA LEU A 114 -0.87 4.22 -1.99
C LEU A 114 0.55 4.00 -1.45
N PRO A 115 0.87 4.40 -0.20
CA PRO A 115 2.18 4.14 0.38
C PRO A 115 2.49 2.63 0.49
N VAL A 116 1.54 1.83 0.96
CA VAL A 116 1.72 0.38 1.15
C VAL A 116 1.95 -0.32 -0.19
N THR A 117 1.17 -0.01 -1.23
CA THR A 117 1.36 -0.61 -2.55
C THR A 117 2.70 -0.24 -3.15
N THR A 118 3.13 1.02 -2.98
CA THR A 118 4.41 1.47 -3.52
C THR A 118 5.57 0.77 -2.79
N LEU A 119 5.51 0.70 -1.46
CA LEU A 119 6.55 0.08 -0.66
C LEU A 119 6.60 -1.44 -0.88
N ALA A 120 5.45 -2.08 -1.12
CA ALA A 120 5.36 -3.51 -1.36
C ALA A 120 5.95 -3.96 -2.70
N ILE A 121 6.04 -3.08 -3.71
CA ILE A 121 6.58 -3.45 -5.03
C ILE A 121 8.04 -3.91 -4.92
N ALA A 122 8.86 -3.22 -4.12
CA ALA A 122 10.27 -3.58 -3.95
C ALA A 122 10.46 -5.04 -3.49
N PRO A 123 9.92 -5.48 -2.33
CA PRO A 123 10.04 -6.88 -1.93
C PRO A 123 9.32 -7.83 -2.88
N THR A 124 8.19 -7.44 -3.48
CA THR A 124 7.45 -8.31 -4.43
C THR A 124 8.30 -8.67 -5.66
N THR A 125 9.12 -7.75 -6.16
CA THR A 125 10.00 -8.00 -7.32
C THR A 125 11.26 -8.78 -6.98
N GLU A 126 11.59 -8.94 -5.69
CA GLU A 126 12.77 -9.65 -5.22
C GLU A 126 12.49 -11.13 -4.85
N VAL A 127 11.22 -11.54 -4.74
CA VAL A 127 10.79 -12.93 -4.49
C VAL A 127 10.77 -13.74 -5.78
#